data_AF-A0A9W8ZAZ0-F1
#
_entry.id   AF-A0A9W8ZAZ0-F1
#
_cell.length_a   1.000
_cell.length_b   1.000
_cell.length_c   1.000
_cell.angle_alpha   90.00
_cell.angle_beta   90.00
_cell.angle_gamma   90.00
#
_symmetry.space_group_name_H-M   'P 1'
#
loop_
_entity.id
_entity.type
_entity.pdbx_description
1 polymer ?
#
loop_
_entity_poly.entity_id
_entity_poly.type
_entity_poly.pdbx_seq_one_letter_code
_entity_poly.pdbx_strand_id
1 'polypeptide(L)'
;MNGSRYYTVSVHCKNITALGKGEGKLGLTNTKQPFLYAWGPTDDSISSASKSASIKRHVAYGNFWMDMTAATSSDTGEVALPTSAALLSTQNAGADGQAESDGDKVGPAHAAIMLAAYVIIFPLGAILLRFLESVKAHYIVQTLGLLATIIGAGVGIYLSTMYNHSKDISSGHQVFGLVLTVLLFAQWATGFYHHLRFRKYRQSTVFGKVHLYVGPALVLGGIINGFTGFNFSSESHNNVYYGIVVAVVIVVVLALLGWKRWSNKLAKRDGTSSDEWFHESYAMSGAPNNNW
;
A
#
# COMPACT_ATOMS: atom_id res chain seq x y z
N MET A 1 25.73 -29.39 -6.94
CA MET A 1 24.86 -30.48 -6.45
C MET A 1 23.59 -29.85 -5.92
N ASN A 2 22.53 -29.85 -6.72
CA ASN A 2 21.25 -29.22 -6.37
C ASN A 2 20.40 -30.27 -5.63
N GLY A 3 20.71 -30.49 -4.35
CA GLY A 3 19.97 -31.44 -3.53
C GLY A 3 18.63 -30.82 -3.14
N SER A 4 17.53 -31.36 -3.65
CA SER A 4 16.19 -31.04 -3.18
C SER A 4 16.16 -31.19 -1.65
N ARG A 5 15.96 -30.09 -0.93
CA ARG A 5 15.82 -30.11 0.53
C ARG A 5 14.39 -30.52 0.84
N TYR A 6 14.23 -31.72 1.37
CA TYR A 6 12.93 -32.19 1.86
C TYR A 6 12.80 -31.80 3.33
N TYR A 7 11.71 -31.13 3.67
CA TYR A 7 11.31 -30.93 5.06
C TYR A 7 10.28 -31.99 5.39
N THR A 8 10.57 -32.82 6.38
CA THR A 8 9.61 -33.80 6.91
C THR A 8 9.11 -33.30 8.25
N VAL A 9 7.80 -33.21 8.40
CA VAL A 9 7.14 -32.94 9.69
C VAL A 9 6.39 -34.19 10.08
N SER A 10 6.71 -34.73 11.25
CA SER A 10 6.00 -35.86 11.85
C SER A 10 5.19 -35.37 13.03
N VAL A 11 3.87 -35.59 12.99
CA VAL A 11 2.96 -35.20 14.07
C VAL A 11 2.43 -36.48 14.71
N HIS A 12 2.74 -36.65 15.99
CA HIS A 12 2.25 -37.78 16.77
C HIS A 12 1.44 -37.28 17.96
N CYS A 13 0.21 -37.78 18.08
CA CYS A 13 -0.70 -37.36 19.12
C CYS A 13 -1.19 -38.58 19.91
N LYS A 14 -1.08 -38.54 21.23
CA LYS A 14 -1.43 -39.64 22.13
C LYS A 14 -2.81 -39.40 22.77
N ASN A 15 -3.54 -40.48 23.05
CA ASN A 15 -4.83 -40.46 23.76
C ASN A 15 -5.90 -39.56 23.13
N ILE A 16 -5.92 -39.42 21.80
CA ILE A 16 -7.01 -38.72 21.12
C ILE A 16 -8.21 -39.66 21.04
N THR A 17 -9.32 -39.25 21.63
CA THR A 17 -10.64 -39.87 21.40
C THR A 17 -11.54 -38.98 20.54
N ALA A 18 -11.26 -37.67 20.51
CA ALA A 18 -11.85 -36.68 19.61
C ALA A 18 -10.95 -35.44 19.53
N LEU A 19 -10.90 -34.80 18.37
CA LEU A 19 -10.24 -33.51 18.14
C LEU A 19 -11.15 -32.65 17.26
N GLY A 20 -11.19 -31.34 17.51
CA GLY A 20 -12.05 -30.41 16.77
C GLY A 20 -13.51 -30.35 17.24
N LYS A 21 -14.30 -29.49 16.60
CA LYS A 21 -15.74 -29.26 16.87
C LYS A 21 -16.49 -29.17 15.53
N GLY A 22 -17.78 -29.55 15.52
CA GLY A 22 -18.63 -29.47 14.33
C GLY A 22 -18.07 -30.27 13.15
N GLU A 23 -18.09 -29.67 11.96
CA GLU A 23 -17.57 -30.26 10.72
C GLU A 23 -16.05 -30.45 10.71
N GLY A 24 -15.31 -29.74 11.57
CA GLY A 24 -13.87 -29.90 11.74
C GLY A 24 -13.47 -31.01 12.72
N LYS A 25 -14.40 -31.88 13.13
CA LYS A 25 -14.09 -32.98 14.03
C LYS A 25 -13.27 -34.05 13.30
N LEU A 26 -12.14 -34.42 13.91
CA LEU A 26 -11.27 -35.49 13.42
C LEU A 26 -11.93 -36.85 13.66
N GLY A 27 -12.31 -37.54 12.58
CA GLY A 27 -12.85 -38.90 12.63
C GLY A 27 -11.73 -39.93 12.47
N LEU A 28 -11.38 -40.64 13.54
CA LEU A 28 -10.32 -41.66 13.52
C LEU A 28 -10.66 -42.90 12.66
N THR A 29 -11.93 -43.07 12.31
CA THR A 29 -12.42 -44.16 11.45
C THR A 29 -12.71 -43.70 10.01
N ASN A 30 -12.42 -42.45 9.67
CA ASN A 30 -12.71 -41.89 8.35
C ASN A 30 -11.56 -42.19 7.38
N THR A 31 -11.85 -42.92 6.30
CA THR A 31 -10.86 -43.27 5.27
C THR A 31 -10.54 -42.12 4.31
N LYS A 32 -11.32 -41.04 4.35
CA LYS A 32 -11.09 -39.80 3.59
C LYS A 32 -11.36 -38.58 4.48
N GLN A 33 -10.59 -38.46 5.57
CA GLN A 33 -10.69 -37.29 6.43
C GLN A 33 -10.14 -36.06 5.69
N PRO A 34 -10.92 -34.98 5.53
CA PRO A 34 -10.45 -33.78 4.87
C PRO A 34 -9.49 -32.99 5.77
N PHE A 35 -8.45 -32.44 5.13
CA PHE A 35 -7.47 -31.53 5.71
C PHE A 35 -7.23 -30.38 4.73
N LEU A 36 -6.80 -29.25 5.28
CA LEU A 36 -6.35 -28.08 4.52
C LEU A 36 -4.86 -27.88 4.75
N TYR A 37 -4.16 -27.46 3.71
CA TYR A 37 -2.78 -26.99 3.80
C TYR A 37 -2.69 -25.58 3.21
N ALA A 38 -1.69 -24.85 3.67
CA ALA A 38 -1.28 -23.60 3.06
C ALA A 38 0.20 -23.38 3.33
N TRP A 39 0.93 -22.78 2.39
CA TRP A 39 2.32 -22.38 2.60
C TRP A 39 2.51 -20.88 2.42
N GLY A 40 3.33 -20.33 3.32
CA GLY A 40 3.72 -18.94 3.32
C GLY A 40 4.67 -18.59 2.18
N PRO A 41 4.89 -17.29 1.93
CA PRO A 41 5.98 -16.83 1.09
C PRO A 41 7.33 -17.31 1.67
N THR A 42 8.31 -17.49 0.79
CA THR A 42 9.66 -17.98 1.15
C THR A 42 10.67 -16.85 1.36
N ASP A 43 10.19 -15.62 1.42
CA ASP A 43 10.98 -14.41 1.53
C ASP A 43 11.54 -14.21 2.95
N ASP A 44 10.78 -14.57 3.98
CA ASP A 44 11.18 -14.43 5.38
C ASP A 44 10.92 -15.71 6.21
N SER A 45 11.93 -16.15 6.97
CA SER A 45 11.77 -17.25 7.94
C SER A 45 11.23 -16.72 9.27
N ILE A 46 10.16 -17.32 9.78
CA ILE A 46 9.64 -17.02 11.12
C ILE A 46 10.33 -17.92 12.14
N SER A 47 11.23 -17.35 12.95
CA SER A 47 11.85 -18.03 14.10
C SER A 47 11.33 -17.39 15.39
N SER A 48 10.12 -17.78 15.80
CA SER A 48 9.49 -17.24 17.02
C SER A 48 8.64 -18.30 17.71
N ALA A 49 8.72 -18.34 19.04
CA ALA A 49 7.84 -19.13 19.89
C ALA A 49 6.61 -18.33 20.36
N SER A 50 6.48 -17.07 19.97
CA SER A 50 5.36 -16.22 20.40
C SER A 50 4.05 -16.63 19.75
N LYS A 51 3.00 -16.78 20.57
CA LYS A 51 1.63 -17.03 20.09
C LYS A 51 1.03 -15.84 19.33
N SER A 52 1.63 -14.66 19.48
CA SER A 52 1.23 -13.43 18.78
C SER A 52 2.22 -13.04 17.69
N ALA A 53 3.08 -13.98 17.23
CA ALA A 53 3.97 -13.72 16.11
C ALA A 53 3.15 -13.31 14.88
N SER A 54 3.59 -12.27 14.19
CA SER A 54 2.99 -11.89 12.92
C SER A 54 3.38 -12.92 11.86
N ILE A 55 2.39 -13.59 11.28
CA ILE A 55 2.58 -14.57 10.21
C ILE A 55 2.02 -13.96 8.93
N LYS A 56 2.83 -13.95 7.86
CA LYS A 56 2.38 -13.51 6.54
C LYS A 56 1.30 -14.47 6.02
N ARG A 57 0.36 -13.95 5.22
CA ARG A 57 -0.66 -14.76 4.55
C ARG A 57 0.02 -15.78 3.63
N HIS A 58 -0.60 -16.94 3.48
CA HIS A 58 -0.13 -17.96 2.55
C HIS A 58 -0.18 -17.47 1.10
N VAL A 59 0.73 -17.95 0.25
CA VAL A 59 0.75 -17.64 -1.19
C VAL A 59 0.04 -18.70 -2.03
N ALA A 60 -0.20 -19.86 -1.42
CA ALA A 60 -1.08 -20.88 -1.96
C ALA A 60 -1.65 -21.75 -0.85
N TYR A 61 -2.82 -22.32 -1.14
CA TYR A 61 -3.53 -23.22 -0.25
C TYR A 61 -4.15 -24.36 -1.06
N GLY A 62 -4.59 -25.39 -0.37
CA GLY A 62 -5.33 -26.47 -0.99
C GLY A 62 -5.88 -27.43 0.04
N ASN A 63 -6.52 -28.47 -0.47
CA ASN A 63 -7.12 -29.50 0.34
C ASN A 63 -6.48 -30.85 0.01
N PHE A 64 -6.40 -31.68 1.04
CA PHE A 64 -5.97 -33.07 0.91
C PHE A 64 -6.80 -33.92 1.85
N TRP A 65 -6.82 -35.21 1.62
CA TRP A 65 -7.43 -36.17 2.53
C TRP A 65 -6.40 -37.17 3.01
N MET A 66 -6.65 -37.70 4.21
CA MET A 66 -5.86 -38.77 4.80
C MET A 66 -6.81 -39.87 5.29
N ASP A 67 -6.40 -41.12 5.11
CA ASP A 67 -7.07 -42.27 5.70
C ASP A 67 -6.67 -42.38 7.18
N MET A 68 -7.60 -41.99 8.05
CA MET A 68 -7.36 -41.99 9.48
C MET A 68 -7.32 -43.40 10.08
N THR A 69 -7.86 -44.42 9.39
CA THR A 69 -7.79 -45.80 9.86
C THR A 69 -6.35 -46.33 9.78
N ALA A 70 -5.61 -45.91 8.75
CA ALA A 70 -4.18 -46.23 8.61
C ALA A 70 -3.29 -45.34 9.48
N ALA A 71 -3.74 -44.12 9.82
CA ALA A 71 -3.01 -43.18 10.68
C ALA A 71 -3.28 -43.38 12.19
N THR A 72 -4.21 -44.27 12.57
CA THR A 72 -4.57 -44.55 13.96
C THR A 72 -4.03 -45.91 14.37
N SER A 73 -3.29 -45.97 15.48
CA SER A 73 -2.80 -47.22 16.07
C SER A 73 -3.27 -47.33 17.51
N SER A 74 -3.63 -48.56 17.92
CA SER A 74 -3.85 -48.91 19.33
C SER A 74 -2.54 -49.22 20.07
N ASP A 75 -1.41 -49.24 19.35
CA ASP A 75 -0.09 -49.42 19.94
C ASP A 75 0.32 -48.15 20.71
N THR A 76 0.76 -48.34 21.96
CA THR A 76 1.27 -47.28 22.82
C THR A 76 2.77 -47.04 22.67
N GLY A 77 3.45 -47.88 21.88
CA GLY A 77 4.87 -47.76 21.52
C GLY A 77 5.18 -46.58 20.62
N GLU A 78 6.47 -46.40 20.30
CA GLU A 78 6.88 -45.37 19.34
C GLU A 78 6.51 -45.77 17.92
N VAL A 79 5.87 -44.86 17.18
CA VAL A 79 5.56 -45.07 15.76
C VAL A 79 6.86 -44.93 14.95
N ALA A 80 7.20 -45.98 14.19
CA ALA A 80 8.35 -45.95 13.29
C ALA A 80 8.15 -44.88 12.21
N LEU A 81 9.08 -43.93 12.13
CA LEU A 81 9.04 -42.88 11.12
C LEU A 81 9.58 -43.41 9.78
N PRO A 82 8.89 -43.15 8.66
CA PRO A 82 9.40 -43.53 7.34
C PRO A 82 10.71 -42.81 7.06
N THR A 83 11.66 -43.52 6.42
CA THR A 83 12.97 -42.99 6.05
C THR A 83 13.22 -43.11 4.54
N SER A 84 14.15 -42.30 4.04
CA SER A 84 14.66 -42.42 2.67
C SER A 84 13.56 -42.32 1.60
N ALA A 85 13.51 -43.27 0.67
CA ALA A 85 12.56 -43.25 -0.46
C ALA A 85 11.08 -43.30 -0.04
N ALA A 86 10.77 -43.82 1.16
CA ALA A 86 9.40 -43.86 1.66
C ALA A 86 8.80 -42.44 1.87
N LEU A 87 9.64 -41.43 2.10
CA LEU A 87 9.20 -40.02 2.24
C LEU A 87 8.71 -39.41 0.91
N LEU A 88 9.05 -40.01 -0.22
CA LEU A 88 8.70 -39.50 -1.55
C LEU A 88 7.39 -40.10 -2.09
N SER A 89 6.81 -41.07 -1.38
CA SER A 89 5.58 -41.74 -1.77
C SER A 89 4.44 -41.30 -0.85
N THR A 90 3.36 -40.81 -1.45
CA THR A 90 2.12 -40.58 -0.71
C THR A 90 1.46 -41.92 -0.44
N GLN A 91 1.28 -42.27 0.83
CA GLN A 91 0.58 -43.47 1.26
C GLN A 91 -0.67 -43.09 2.04
N ASN A 92 -1.79 -43.76 1.75
CA ASN A 92 -3.05 -43.61 2.49
C ASN A 92 -3.53 -42.14 2.58
N ALA A 93 -3.24 -41.34 1.55
CA ALA A 93 -3.60 -39.94 1.44
C ALA A 93 -3.69 -39.54 -0.03
N GLY A 94 -4.34 -38.41 -0.32
CA GLY A 94 -4.44 -37.85 -1.66
C GLY A 94 -4.82 -36.37 -1.63
N ALA A 95 -4.67 -35.68 -2.76
CA ALA A 95 -5.02 -34.27 -2.89
C ALA A 95 -6.32 -34.10 -3.70
N ASP A 96 -7.20 -33.20 -3.26
CA ASP A 96 -8.45 -32.87 -3.95
C ASP A 96 -8.24 -31.69 -4.91
N GLY A 97 -7.29 -31.85 -5.84
CA GLY A 97 -6.96 -30.86 -6.86
C GLY A 97 -5.57 -30.23 -6.70
N GLN A 98 -5.31 -29.25 -7.56
CA GLN A 98 -4.06 -28.47 -7.52
C GLN A 98 -4.17 -27.36 -6.47
N ALA A 99 -3.03 -26.95 -5.91
CA ALA A 99 -2.98 -25.81 -5.01
C ALA A 99 -3.50 -24.55 -5.70
N GLU A 100 -4.36 -23.80 -5.02
CA GLU A 100 -4.83 -22.50 -5.46
C GLU A 100 -3.82 -21.43 -5.06
N SER A 101 -3.47 -20.54 -5.99
CA SER A 101 -2.60 -19.42 -5.69
C SER A 101 -3.40 -18.30 -5.03
N ASP A 102 -2.91 -17.85 -3.88
CA ASP A 102 -3.46 -16.74 -3.11
C ASP A 102 -2.48 -15.57 -3.14
N GLY A 103 -2.48 -14.85 -4.27
CA GLY A 103 -1.51 -13.78 -4.52
C GLY A 103 -1.81 -12.50 -3.72
N ASP A 104 -0.80 -11.96 -3.03
CA ASP A 104 -0.87 -10.67 -2.34
C ASP A 104 -0.75 -9.48 -3.30
N LYS A 105 -1.76 -9.27 -4.15
CA LYS A 105 -1.76 -8.15 -5.12
C LYS A 105 -2.30 -6.85 -4.53
N VAL A 106 -3.06 -6.95 -3.44
CA VAL A 106 -3.78 -5.80 -2.86
C VAL A 106 -2.82 -4.87 -2.13
N GLY A 107 -1.83 -5.40 -1.40
CA GLY A 107 -0.79 -4.61 -0.74
C GLY A 107 0.03 -3.75 -1.71
N PRO A 108 0.63 -4.35 -2.76
CA PRO A 108 1.33 -3.60 -3.80
C PRO A 108 0.46 -2.56 -4.51
N ALA A 109 -0.82 -2.88 -4.78
CA ALA A 109 -1.76 -1.93 -5.39
C ALA A 109 -1.99 -0.70 -4.50
N HIS A 110 -2.22 -0.89 -3.20
CA HIS A 110 -2.33 0.21 -2.23
C HIS A 110 -1.07 1.09 -2.24
N ALA A 111 0.11 0.48 -2.14
CA ALA A 111 1.38 1.19 -2.12
C ALA A 111 1.60 2.01 -3.41
N ALA A 112 1.33 1.42 -4.58
CA ALA A 112 1.48 2.08 -5.87
C ALA A 112 0.56 3.30 -6.03
N ILE A 113 -0.72 3.16 -5.65
CA ILE A 113 -1.70 4.26 -5.71
C ILE A 113 -1.28 5.40 -4.78
N MET A 114 -0.90 5.08 -3.54
CA MET A 114 -0.52 6.08 -2.54
C MET A 114 0.80 6.79 -2.91
N LEU A 115 1.78 6.06 -3.46
CA LEU A 115 3.00 6.64 -4.01
C LEU A 115 2.69 7.61 -5.14
N ALA A 116 1.87 7.18 -6.12
CA ALA A 116 1.48 8.05 -7.23
C ALA A 116 0.78 9.33 -6.72
N ALA A 117 -0.16 9.21 -5.78
CA ALA A 117 -0.87 10.35 -5.22
C ALA A 117 0.08 11.34 -4.51
N TYR A 118 0.83 10.86 -3.51
CA TYR A 118 1.62 11.70 -2.62
C TYR A 118 2.95 12.17 -3.19
N VAL A 119 3.63 11.31 -3.96
CA VAL A 119 4.96 11.63 -4.48
C VAL A 119 4.88 12.30 -5.84
N ILE A 120 3.89 11.97 -6.67
CA ILE A 120 3.84 12.45 -8.06
C ILE A 120 2.73 13.49 -8.28
N ILE A 121 1.47 13.13 -8.02
CA ILE A 121 0.31 13.93 -8.42
C ILE A 121 0.20 15.24 -7.62
N PHE A 122 0.29 15.20 -6.28
CA PHE A 122 0.19 16.43 -5.48
C PHE A 122 1.32 17.44 -5.76
N PRO A 123 2.60 17.02 -5.86
CA PRO A 123 3.69 17.92 -6.25
C PRO A 123 3.52 18.46 -7.67
N LEU A 124 3.03 17.63 -8.62
CA LEU A 124 2.74 18.07 -9.98
C LEU A 124 1.71 19.20 -10.00
N GLY A 125 0.65 19.11 -9.19
CA GLY A 125 -0.34 20.18 -9.05
C GLY A 125 0.29 21.51 -8.59
N ALA A 126 1.28 21.47 -7.70
CA ALA A 126 2.00 22.66 -7.25
C ALA A 126 2.92 23.24 -8.32
N ILE A 127 3.58 22.39 -9.12
CA ILE A 127 4.42 22.78 -10.25
C ILE A 127 3.56 23.45 -11.34
N LEU A 128 2.48 22.80 -11.76
CA LEU A 128 1.61 23.31 -12.82
C LEU A 128 1.00 24.67 -12.46
N LEU A 129 0.66 24.90 -11.18
CA LEU A 129 0.22 26.22 -10.72
C LEU A 129 1.26 27.32 -10.99
N ARG A 130 2.56 27.02 -10.93
CA ARG A 130 3.63 28.01 -11.12
C ARG A 130 4.07 28.16 -12.57
N PHE A 131 3.98 27.10 -13.37
CA PHE A 131 4.39 27.13 -14.77
C PHE A 131 3.27 27.57 -15.70
N LEU A 132 2.04 27.12 -15.45
CA LEU A 132 0.86 27.49 -16.25
C LEU A 132 0.09 28.68 -15.68
N GLU A 133 0.44 29.12 -14.46
CA GLU A 133 -0.25 30.20 -13.74
C GLU A 133 -1.77 29.97 -13.64
N SER A 134 -2.18 28.69 -13.64
CA SER A 134 -3.57 28.26 -13.75
C SER A 134 -4.05 27.56 -12.48
N VAL A 135 -4.98 28.22 -11.78
CA VAL A 135 -5.68 27.64 -10.63
C VAL A 135 -6.55 26.46 -11.04
N LYS A 136 -7.07 26.46 -12.28
CA LYS A 136 -7.81 25.34 -12.85
C LYS A 136 -6.97 24.07 -12.89
N ALA A 137 -5.79 24.17 -13.49
CA ALA A 137 -4.87 23.04 -13.63
C ALA A 137 -4.48 22.49 -12.26
N HIS A 138 -4.17 23.39 -11.32
CA HIS A 138 -3.93 23.02 -9.93
C HIS A 138 -5.11 22.25 -9.33
N TYR A 139 -6.32 22.82 -9.40
CA TYR A 139 -7.51 22.22 -8.80
C TYR A 139 -7.86 20.86 -9.40
N ILE A 140 -7.77 20.70 -10.73
CA ILE A 140 -8.03 19.42 -11.40
C ILE A 140 -7.05 18.36 -10.91
N VAL A 141 -5.75 18.68 -10.89
CA VAL A 141 -4.70 17.73 -10.50
C VAL A 141 -4.80 17.39 -9.00
N GLN A 142 -5.10 18.36 -8.14
CA GLN A 142 -5.35 18.08 -6.71
C GLN A 142 -6.60 17.24 -6.49
N THR A 143 -7.64 17.40 -7.32
CA THR A 143 -8.84 16.56 -7.26
C THR A 143 -8.51 15.12 -7.67
N LEU A 144 -7.72 14.92 -8.72
CA LEU A 144 -7.24 13.59 -9.11
C LEU A 144 -6.40 12.94 -8.00
N GLY A 145 -5.51 13.72 -7.37
CA GLY A 145 -4.72 13.25 -6.23
C GLY A 145 -5.61 12.83 -5.05
N LEU A 146 -6.60 13.66 -4.70
CA LEU A 146 -7.56 13.35 -3.62
C LEU A 146 -8.36 12.08 -3.91
N LEU A 147 -8.86 11.91 -5.14
CA LEU A 147 -9.58 10.70 -5.55
C LEU A 147 -8.68 9.46 -5.46
N ALA A 148 -7.43 9.56 -5.94
CA ALA A 148 -6.46 8.49 -5.82
C ALA A 148 -6.18 8.14 -4.35
N THR A 149 -6.05 9.13 -3.46
CA THR A 149 -5.90 8.90 -2.02
C THR A 149 -7.12 8.22 -1.40
N ILE A 150 -8.34 8.62 -1.77
CA ILE A 150 -9.56 7.97 -1.27
C ILE A 150 -9.64 6.51 -1.74
N ILE A 151 -9.36 6.25 -3.01
CA ILE A 151 -9.30 4.88 -3.55
C ILE A 151 -8.21 4.08 -2.84
N GLY A 152 -7.00 4.64 -2.70
CA GLY A 152 -5.89 4.01 -1.99
C GLY A 152 -6.24 3.69 -0.54
N ALA A 153 -6.85 4.62 0.19
CA ALA A 153 -7.33 4.40 1.56
C ALA A 153 -8.38 3.28 1.61
N GLY A 154 -9.33 3.26 0.67
CA GLY A 154 -10.32 2.18 0.53
C GLY A 154 -9.67 0.81 0.29
N VAL A 155 -8.67 0.74 -0.59
CA VAL A 155 -7.87 -0.48 -0.82
C VAL A 155 -7.12 -0.89 0.45
N GLY A 156 -6.58 0.06 1.22
CA GLY A 156 -5.89 -0.21 2.49
C GLY A 156 -6.83 -0.72 3.59
N ILE A 157 -8.05 -0.19 3.66
CA ILE A 157 -9.10 -0.70 4.56
C ILE A 157 -9.53 -2.10 4.13
N TYR A 158 -9.68 -2.36 2.83
CA TYR A 158 -9.98 -3.71 2.34
C TYR A 158 -8.84 -4.69 2.68
N LEU A 159 -7.59 -4.28 2.49
CA LEU A 159 -6.40 -5.03 2.88
C LEU A 159 -6.38 -5.35 4.38
N SER A 160 -6.92 -4.46 5.22
CA SER A 160 -6.96 -4.67 6.68
C SER A 160 -7.83 -5.86 7.09
N THR A 161 -8.81 -6.24 6.25
CA THR A 161 -9.66 -7.41 6.49
C THR A 161 -8.95 -8.73 6.19
N MET A 162 -7.87 -8.69 5.40
CA MET A 162 -7.17 -9.88 4.90
C MET A 162 -6.09 -10.40 5.85
N TYR A 163 -5.57 -9.57 6.75
CA TYR A 163 -4.45 -9.95 7.63
C TYR A 163 -4.80 -9.70 9.09
N ASN A 164 -4.50 -10.65 9.97
CA ASN A 164 -4.81 -10.50 11.40
C ASN A 164 -4.12 -9.30 12.05
N HIS A 165 -2.88 -8.98 11.63
CA HIS A 165 -2.12 -7.86 12.21
C HIS A 165 -2.68 -6.47 11.85
N SER A 166 -3.59 -6.38 10.88
CA SER A 166 -4.12 -5.11 10.38
C SER A 166 -5.60 -4.87 10.70
N LYS A 167 -6.33 -5.86 11.21
CA LYS A 167 -7.78 -5.79 11.49
C LYS A 167 -8.17 -4.68 12.46
N ASP A 168 -7.36 -4.42 13.48
CA ASP A 168 -7.74 -3.52 14.58
C ASP A 168 -7.51 -2.03 14.30
N ILE A 169 -7.03 -1.67 13.10
CA ILE A 169 -6.73 -0.27 12.68
C ILE A 169 -6.00 0.51 13.79
N SER A 170 -5.00 -0.12 14.41
CA SER A 170 -4.31 0.42 15.58
C SER A 170 -2.85 0.79 15.27
N SER A 171 -2.36 0.42 14.08
CA SER A 171 -0.99 0.75 13.69
C SER A 171 -0.83 2.24 13.42
N GLY A 172 0.35 2.78 13.73
CA GLY A 172 0.69 4.18 13.46
C GLY A 172 0.47 4.56 12.00
N HIS A 173 0.81 3.67 11.05
CA HIS A 173 0.58 3.87 9.62
C HIS A 173 -0.91 4.00 9.28
N GLN A 174 -1.76 3.15 9.87
CA GLN A 174 -3.19 3.14 9.60
C GLN A 174 -3.88 4.39 10.16
N VAL A 175 -3.65 4.68 11.45
CA VAL A 175 -4.25 5.84 12.13
C VAL A 175 -3.78 7.14 11.47
N PHE A 176 -2.47 7.28 11.24
CA PHE A 176 -1.93 8.48 10.61
C PHE A 176 -2.41 8.64 9.16
N GLY A 177 -2.48 7.55 8.38
CA GLY A 177 -3.01 7.56 7.02
C GLY A 177 -4.48 8.01 6.94
N LEU A 178 -5.33 7.57 7.86
CA LEU A 178 -6.73 8.00 7.93
C LEU A 178 -6.86 9.47 8.31
N VAL A 179 -6.09 9.92 9.31
CA VAL A 179 -6.03 11.35 9.70
C VAL A 179 -5.59 12.20 8.52
N LEU A 180 -4.53 11.80 7.81
CA LEU A 180 -4.05 12.50 6.61
C LEU A 180 -5.12 12.57 5.52
N THR A 181 -5.88 11.49 5.30
CA THR A 181 -6.96 11.46 4.31
C THR A 181 -8.04 12.49 4.64
N VAL A 182 -8.48 12.57 5.90
CA VAL A 182 -9.47 13.55 6.36
C VAL A 182 -8.94 14.98 6.24
N LEU A 183 -7.70 15.23 6.68
CA LEU A 183 -7.08 16.54 6.59
C LEU A 183 -6.86 16.98 5.14
N LEU A 184 -6.58 16.05 4.23
CA LEU A 184 -6.42 16.32 2.80
C LEU A 184 -7.74 16.74 2.14
N PHE A 185 -8.85 16.09 2.51
CA PHE A 185 -10.18 16.52 2.09
C PHE A 185 -10.49 17.94 2.59
N ALA A 186 -10.21 18.24 3.86
CA ALA A 186 -10.37 19.58 4.42
C ALA A 186 -9.48 20.61 3.71
N GLN A 187 -8.23 20.26 3.40
CA GLN A 187 -7.28 21.09 2.66
C GLN A 187 -7.76 21.39 1.24
N TRP A 188 -8.35 20.41 0.56
CA TRP A 188 -8.94 20.59 -0.77
C TRP A 188 -10.16 21.53 -0.71
N ALA A 189 -11.07 21.31 0.25
CA ALA A 189 -12.28 22.13 0.39
C ALA A 189 -11.96 23.58 0.76
N THR A 190 -11.04 23.79 1.71
CA THR A 190 -10.58 25.12 2.11
C THR A 190 -9.80 25.82 0.99
N GLY A 191 -9.00 25.08 0.22
CA GLY A 191 -8.32 25.58 -0.97
C GLY A 191 -9.30 26.06 -2.04
N PHE A 192 -10.31 25.25 -2.36
CA PHE A 192 -11.38 25.62 -3.29
C PHE A 192 -12.10 26.90 -2.85
N TYR A 193 -12.55 26.93 -1.59
CA TYR A 193 -13.21 28.11 -1.02
C TYR A 193 -12.32 29.37 -1.08
N HIS A 194 -11.05 29.24 -0.71
CA HIS A 194 -10.12 30.37 -0.75
C HIS A 194 -9.92 30.88 -2.18
N HIS A 195 -9.69 30.00 -3.16
CA HIS A 195 -9.46 30.39 -4.55
C HIS A 195 -10.68 31.10 -5.15
N LEU A 196 -11.90 30.62 -4.87
CA LEU A 196 -13.13 31.32 -5.25
C LEU A 196 -13.23 32.72 -4.63
N ARG A 197 -12.87 32.84 -3.34
CA ARG A 197 -12.91 34.12 -2.64
C ARG A 197 -11.85 35.09 -3.16
N PHE A 198 -10.64 34.60 -3.44
CA PHE A 198 -9.56 35.39 -4.00
C PHE A 198 -9.93 35.92 -5.40
N ARG A 199 -10.65 35.13 -6.22
CA ARG A 199 -11.20 35.59 -7.50
C ARG A 199 -12.09 36.82 -7.34
N LYS A 200 -13.01 36.76 -6.38
CA LYS A 200 -14.05 37.78 -6.21
C LYS A 200 -13.51 39.07 -5.59
N TYR A 201 -12.64 38.95 -4.58
CA TYR A 201 -12.22 40.11 -3.77
C TYR A 201 -10.75 40.50 -3.96
N ARG A 202 -9.94 39.72 -4.67
CA ARG A 202 -8.48 39.93 -4.86
C ARG A 202 -7.68 40.18 -3.57
N GLN A 203 -8.20 39.69 -2.45
CA GLN A 203 -7.59 39.83 -1.12
C GLN A 203 -7.17 38.48 -0.57
N SER A 204 -6.00 38.45 0.08
CA SER A 204 -5.54 37.27 0.80
C SER A 204 -6.52 36.94 1.94
N THR A 205 -6.77 35.65 2.17
CA THR A 205 -7.62 35.20 3.28
C THR A 205 -6.78 34.38 4.27
N VAL A 206 -7.24 34.25 5.51
CA VAL A 206 -6.60 33.37 6.50
C VAL A 206 -6.51 31.94 5.96
N PHE A 207 -7.57 31.46 5.30
CA PHE A 207 -7.58 30.14 4.65
C PHE A 207 -6.50 29.99 3.56
N GLY A 208 -6.11 31.07 2.89
CA GLY A 208 -5.00 31.04 1.94
C GLY A 208 -3.65 30.81 2.59
N LYS A 209 -3.40 31.41 3.75
CA LYS A 209 -2.19 31.15 4.53
C LYS A 209 -2.18 29.72 5.05
N VAL A 210 -3.29 29.27 5.63
CA VAL A 210 -3.44 27.87 6.09
C VAL A 210 -3.18 26.92 4.92
N HIS A 211 -3.83 27.13 3.78
CA HIS A 211 -3.67 26.28 2.60
C HIS A 211 -2.21 26.22 2.11
N LEU A 212 -1.50 27.37 2.11
CA LEU A 212 -0.10 27.45 1.67
C LEU A 212 0.85 26.60 2.53
N TYR A 213 0.66 26.58 3.85
CA TYR A 213 1.55 25.86 4.78
C TYR A 213 1.11 24.43 5.03
N VAL A 214 -0.19 24.19 5.19
CA VAL A 214 -0.75 22.85 5.49
C VAL A 214 -0.61 21.92 4.31
N GLY A 215 -0.74 22.40 3.07
CA GLY A 215 -0.64 21.55 1.87
C GLY A 215 0.68 20.78 1.77
N PRO A 216 1.83 21.47 1.73
CA PRO A 216 3.14 20.81 1.74
C PRO A 216 3.37 19.93 2.98
N ALA A 217 2.87 20.33 4.16
CA ALA A 217 2.99 19.54 5.38
C ALA A 217 2.22 18.21 5.27
N LEU A 218 1.02 18.20 4.69
CA LEU A 218 0.24 16.98 4.44
C LEU A 218 0.91 16.06 3.41
N VAL A 219 1.51 16.64 2.36
CA VAL A 219 2.28 15.85 1.38
C VAL A 219 3.48 15.18 2.05
N LEU A 220 4.24 15.93 2.85
CA LEU A 220 5.36 15.37 3.63
C LEU A 220 4.88 14.30 4.62
N GLY A 221 3.77 14.54 5.31
CA GLY A 221 3.14 13.57 6.20
C GLY A 221 2.78 12.27 5.48
N GLY A 222 2.22 12.35 4.27
CA GLY A 222 1.93 11.18 3.45
C GLY A 222 3.17 10.41 2.99
N ILE A 223 4.26 11.12 2.65
CA ILE A 223 5.55 10.49 2.34
C ILE A 223 6.09 9.72 3.55
N ILE A 224 6.09 10.35 4.73
CA ILE A 224 6.50 9.71 6.00
C ILE A 224 5.61 8.50 6.29
N ASN A 225 4.30 8.64 6.09
CA ASN A 225 3.35 7.55 6.28
C ASN A 225 3.65 6.36 5.35
N GLY A 226 4.13 6.62 4.13
CA GLY A 226 4.59 5.60 3.18
C GLY A 226 5.73 4.74 3.74
N PHE A 227 6.76 5.36 4.35
CA PHE A 227 7.85 4.62 5.00
C PHE A 227 7.36 3.75 6.16
N THR A 228 6.45 4.29 6.98
CA THR A 228 5.85 3.50 8.06
C THR A 228 4.95 2.37 7.55
N GLY A 229 4.39 2.50 6.35
CA GLY A 229 3.57 1.48 5.69
C GLY A 229 4.38 0.24 5.29
N PHE A 230 5.54 0.43 4.64
CA PHE A 230 6.43 -0.70 4.32
C PHE A 230 6.97 -1.39 5.58
N ASN A 231 7.22 -0.63 6.67
CA ASN A 231 7.56 -1.24 7.96
C ASN A 231 6.39 -2.06 8.52
N PHE A 232 5.17 -1.53 8.43
CA PHE A 232 3.96 -2.20 8.90
C PHE A 232 3.66 -3.48 8.14
N SER A 233 3.91 -3.53 6.82
CA SER A 233 3.73 -4.72 6.00
C SER A 233 4.87 -5.74 6.14
N SER A 234 5.84 -5.52 7.04
CA SER A 234 7.06 -6.35 7.15
C SER A 234 7.92 -6.37 5.87
N GLU A 235 7.80 -5.33 5.04
CA GLU A 235 8.51 -5.14 3.76
C GLU A 235 9.49 -3.97 3.86
N SER A 236 10.13 -3.78 5.02
CA SER A 236 10.95 -2.60 5.32
C SER A 236 12.13 -2.41 4.36
N HIS A 237 12.59 -3.47 3.69
CA HIS A 237 13.61 -3.41 2.64
C HIS A 237 13.15 -2.53 1.46
N ASN A 238 11.85 -2.46 1.18
CA ASN A 238 11.29 -1.62 0.12
C ASN A 238 11.38 -0.12 0.42
N ASN A 239 11.67 0.27 1.67
CA ASN A 239 11.94 1.67 2.02
C ASN A 239 13.16 2.24 1.28
N VAL A 240 14.15 1.42 0.94
CA VAL A 240 15.32 1.89 0.19
C VAL A 240 14.90 2.35 -1.21
N TYR A 241 14.17 1.50 -1.93
CA TYR A 241 13.67 1.84 -3.28
C TYR A 241 12.68 3.00 -3.25
N TYR A 242 11.74 2.99 -2.29
CA TYR A 242 10.81 4.09 -2.08
C TYR A 242 11.53 5.41 -1.79
N GLY A 243 12.53 5.38 -0.92
CA GLY A 243 13.33 6.55 -0.57
C GLY A 243 14.11 7.13 -1.75
N ILE A 244 14.66 6.28 -2.62
CA ILE A 244 15.32 6.73 -3.86
C ILE A 244 14.31 7.47 -4.76
N VAL A 245 13.13 6.90 -4.99
CA VAL A 245 12.08 7.54 -5.81
C VAL A 245 11.67 8.88 -5.21
N VAL A 246 11.39 8.92 -3.91
CA VAL A 246 11.03 10.15 -3.19
C VAL A 246 12.14 11.20 -3.31
N ALA A 247 13.40 10.82 -3.10
CA ALA A 247 14.55 11.73 -3.18
C ALA A 247 14.68 12.35 -4.57
N VAL A 248 14.61 11.53 -5.63
CA VAL A 248 14.67 12.00 -7.02
C VAL A 248 13.55 12.99 -7.30
N VAL A 249 12.31 12.66 -6.92
CA VAL A 249 11.16 13.53 -7.20
C VAL A 249 11.24 14.82 -6.41
N ILE A 250 11.66 14.81 -5.13
CA ILE A 250 11.87 16.03 -4.34
C ILE A 250 12.92 16.92 -5.00
N VAL A 251 14.06 16.36 -5.43
CA VAL A 251 15.11 17.13 -6.11
C VAL A 251 14.56 17.77 -7.38
N VAL A 252 13.82 17.02 -8.21
CA VAL A 252 13.20 17.55 -9.44
C VAL A 252 12.20 18.67 -9.13
N VAL A 253 11.30 18.45 -8.17
CA VAL A 253 10.28 19.44 -7.78
C VAL A 253 10.94 20.74 -7.27
N LEU A 254 11.93 20.61 -6.38
CA LEU A 254 12.65 21.77 -5.83
C LEU A 254 13.46 22.50 -6.91
N ALA A 255 14.10 21.75 -7.82
CA ALA A 255 14.84 22.33 -8.95
C ALA A 255 13.91 23.12 -9.88
N LEU A 256 12.75 22.56 -10.26
CA LEU A 256 11.78 23.23 -11.13
C LEU A 256 11.18 24.49 -10.47
N LEU A 257 10.81 24.40 -9.19
CA LEU A 257 10.28 25.55 -8.45
C LEU A 257 11.34 26.63 -8.22
N GLY A 258 12.58 26.22 -7.91
CA GLY A 258 13.73 27.10 -7.74
C GLY A 258 14.08 27.83 -9.05
N TRP A 259 14.13 27.09 -10.16
CA TRP A 259 14.34 27.62 -11.50
C TRP A 259 13.30 28.66 -11.87
N LYS A 260 12.00 28.34 -11.72
CA LYS A 260 10.91 29.29 -12.03
C LYS A 260 11.00 30.54 -11.17
N ARG A 261 11.33 30.41 -9.88
CA ARG A 261 11.53 31.56 -8.99
C ARG A 261 12.72 32.42 -9.40
N TRP A 262 13.82 31.81 -9.83
CA TRP A 262 15.01 32.52 -10.29
C TRP A 262 14.77 33.23 -11.62
N SER A 263 14.17 32.54 -12.60
CA SER A 263 13.78 33.11 -13.90
C SER A 263 12.86 34.32 -13.74
N ASN A 264 11.84 34.24 -12.87
CA ASN A 264 10.95 35.38 -12.60
C ASN A 264 11.68 36.56 -11.93
N LYS A 265 12.76 36.32 -11.17
CA LYS A 265 13.59 37.41 -10.61
C LYS A 265 14.45 38.07 -11.67
N LEU A 266 14.99 37.33 -12.64
CA LEU A 266 15.77 37.89 -13.74
C LEU A 266 14.90 38.76 -14.64
N ALA A 267 13.73 38.27 -15.06
CA ALA A 267 12.79 39.06 -15.87
C ALA A 267 12.41 40.40 -15.20
N LYS A 268 12.25 40.41 -13.87
CA LYS A 268 12.01 41.65 -13.11
C LYS A 268 13.22 42.59 -13.04
N ARG A 269 14.44 42.07 -13.08
CA ARG A 269 15.67 42.87 -13.06
C ARG A 269 15.95 43.51 -14.42
N ASP A 270 15.65 42.79 -15.50
CA ASP A 270 15.96 43.23 -16.86
C ASP A 270 14.87 44.13 -17.47
N GLY A 271 13.89 44.59 -16.68
CA GLY A 271 12.81 45.48 -17.13
C GLY A 271 11.85 44.84 -18.15
N THR A 272 12.15 43.62 -18.60
CA THR A 272 11.31 42.77 -19.44
C THR A 272 10.19 42.18 -18.59
N SER A 273 9.28 43.05 -18.13
CA SER A 273 7.92 42.60 -17.91
C SER A 273 7.46 41.97 -19.22
N SER A 274 7.01 40.72 -19.15
CA SER A 274 6.35 40.04 -20.26
C SER A 274 5.23 40.88 -20.88
N ASP A 275 4.76 41.94 -20.22
CA ASP A 275 3.82 42.92 -20.78
C ASP A 275 4.27 43.50 -22.14
N GLU A 276 5.55 43.74 -22.41
CA GLU A 276 5.98 44.31 -23.72
C GLU A 276 5.87 43.31 -24.88
N TRP A 277 6.21 42.03 -24.66
CA TRP A 277 6.01 40.96 -25.67
C TRP A 277 4.53 40.57 -25.83
N PHE A 278 3.73 40.69 -24.77
CA PHE A 278 2.29 40.44 -24.81
C PHE A 278 1.50 41.59 -25.43
N HIS A 279 1.96 42.85 -25.31
CA HIS A 279 1.26 44.00 -25.93
C HIS A 279 1.32 43.98 -27.46
N GLU A 280 2.41 43.50 -28.05
CA GLU A 280 2.53 43.41 -29.52
C GLU A 280 1.76 42.23 -30.11
N SER A 281 1.46 41.21 -29.31
CA SER A 281 0.66 40.03 -29.72
C SER A 281 -0.84 40.15 -29.38
N TYR A 282 -1.23 40.93 -28.36
CA TYR A 282 -2.64 41.19 -28.01
C TYR A 282 -3.32 42.25 -28.88
N ALA A 283 -2.56 43.09 -29.59
CA ALA A 283 -3.14 44.02 -30.57
C ALA A 283 -3.87 43.29 -31.74
N MET A 284 -3.72 41.96 -31.86
CA MET A 284 -4.35 41.15 -32.92
C MET A 284 -5.36 40.09 -32.45
N SER A 285 -5.70 39.97 -31.16
CA SER A 285 -6.79 39.07 -30.76
C SER A 285 -7.55 39.55 -29.52
N GLY A 286 -8.75 40.09 -29.76
CA GLY A 286 -9.69 40.43 -28.69
C GLY A 286 -10.43 39.20 -28.18
N ALA A 287 -10.17 38.78 -26.94
CA ALA A 287 -11.12 38.13 -26.02
C ALA A 287 -10.47 37.94 -24.63
N PRO A 288 -11.24 38.00 -23.52
CA PRO A 288 -10.70 37.92 -22.17
C PRO A 288 -10.38 36.46 -21.78
N ASN A 289 -9.10 36.16 -21.54
CA ASN A 289 -8.63 34.85 -21.07
C ASN A 289 -9.20 34.50 -19.69
N ASN A 290 -10.20 33.65 -19.70
CA ASN A 290 -10.83 32.98 -18.58
C ASN A 290 -10.05 31.70 -18.21
N ASN A 291 -8.84 31.87 -17.68
CA ASN A 291 -8.01 30.79 -17.11
C ASN A 291 -8.47 30.38 -15.69
N TRP A 292 -9.74 30.01 -15.59
CA TRP A 292 -10.36 29.29 -14.47
C TRP A 292 -10.83 27.91 -14.89
#